data_AF-A0A7V9E1T5-F1
#
_entry.id   AF-A0A7V9E1T5-F1
#
_cell.length_a   1.000
_cell.length_b   1.000
_cell.length_c   1.000
_cell.angle_alpha   90.00
_cell.angle_beta   90.00
_cell.angle_gamma   90.00
#
_symmetry.space_group_name_H-M   'P 1'
#
loop_
_entity.id
_entity.type
_entity.pdbx_description
1 polymer ?
#
loop_
_entity_poly.entity_id
_entity_poly.type
_entity_poly.pdbx_seq_one_letter_code
_entity_poly.pdbx_strand_id
1 'polypeptide(L)'
;MSTALGTTLAIDATESVTIVLDDQLPAGPWVATLTLKSGLVERTASATIMFPDSGAGAPVAADPASPGWLYPLIVGVAGLVILLLLLAILLFVLRRRRDREEDDDDMPGPVDLSRGSRRPDTVPA
;
A
#
# COMPACT_ATOMS: atom_id res chain seq x y z
N MET A 1 5.27 20.52 38.43
CA MET A 1 4.77 20.57 37.04
C MET A 1 3.46 21.34 37.00
N SER A 2 3.46 22.58 36.50
CA SER A 2 2.22 23.33 36.21
C SER A 2 2.20 23.58 34.70
N THR A 3 1.27 22.96 34.00
CA THR A 3 1.09 23.12 32.54
C THR A 3 -0.04 24.10 32.30
N ALA A 4 0.19 25.16 31.53
CA ALA A 4 -0.88 26.00 31.03
C ALA A 4 -1.71 25.19 30.02
N LEU A 5 -2.97 24.92 30.35
CA LEU A 5 -3.86 24.08 29.54
C LEU A 5 -4.66 24.92 28.54
N GLY A 6 -4.51 24.57 27.26
CA GLY A 6 -5.57 24.53 26.26
C GLY A 6 -6.20 25.85 25.81
N THR A 7 -5.56 26.54 24.87
CA THR A 7 -6.24 27.50 24.00
C THR A 7 -6.87 26.74 22.82
N THR A 8 -8.11 27.11 22.46
CA THR A 8 -8.72 26.61 21.21
C THR A 8 -8.12 27.37 20.04
N LEU A 9 -7.38 26.67 19.18
CA LEU A 9 -6.85 27.21 17.94
C LEU A 9 -7.95 27.27 16.87
N ALA A 10 -8.00 28.37 16.13
CA ALA A 10 -8.80 28.45 14.92
C ALA A 10 -8.27 27.47 13.85
N ILE A 11 -9.06 27.23 12.80
CA ILE A 11 -8.62 26.44 11.64
C ILE A 11 -7.36 27.11 11.05
N ASP A 12 -6.33 26.31 10.77
CA ASP A 12 -4.99 26.71 10.32
C ASP A 12 -4.18 27.60 11.27
N ALA A 13 -4.61 27.77 12.53
CA ALA A 13 -3.85 28.52 13.51
C ALA A 13 -2.71 27.68 14.14
N THR A 14 -1.61 28.37 14.49
CA THR A 14 -0.46 27.81 15.18
C THR A 14 -0.25 28.55 16.49
N GLU A 15 0.04 27.83 17.58
CA GLU A 15 0.34 28.43 18.88
C GLU A 15 1.56 27.77 19.51
N SER A 16 2.35 28.60 20.19
CA SER A 16 3.53 28.16 20.91
C SER A 16 3.14 27.63 22.29
N VAL A 17 3.43 26.35 22.55
CA VAL A 17 3.26 25.74 23.87
C VAL A 17 4.56 25.85 24.65
N THR A 18 4.53 26.51 25.80
CA THR A 18 5.68 26.62 26.71
C THR A 18 5.53 25.61 27.85
N ILE A 19 6.54 24.74 28.01
CA ILE A 19 6.61 23.79 29.11
C ILE A 19 7.69 24.29 30.07
N VAL A 20 7.31 24.56 31.31
CA VAL A 20 8.27 24.95 32.35
C VAL A 20 8.93 23.69 32.88
N LEU A 21 10.25 23.60 32.70
CA LEU A 21 11.09 22.54 33.22
C LEU A 21 11.68 22.95 34.57
N ASP A 22 12.00 21.97 35.41
CA ASP A 22 12.59 22.18 36.73
C ASP A 22 14.07 22.55 36.61
N ASP A 23 14.62 23.33 37.53
CA ASP A 23 16.00 23.83 37.47
C ASP A 23 17.05 22.72 37.73
N GLN A 24 16.61 21.53 38.14
CA GLN A 24 17.48 20.38 38.45
C GLN A 24 17.67 19.39 37.29
N LEU A 25 17.40 19.77 36.03
CA LEU A 25 17.73 18.88 34.92
C LEU A 25 19.26 18.79 34.71
N PRO A 26 19.83 17.57 34.72
CA PRO A 26 21.25 17.39 34.41
C PRO A 26 21.59 17.88 33.00
N ALA A 27 22.77 18.49 32.85
CA ALA A 27 23.32 18.82 31.54
C ALA A 27 23.56 17.55 30.72
N GLY A 28 23.15 17.57 29.44
CA GLY A 28 23.30 16.44 28.55
C GLY A 28 22.34 16.42 27.37
N PRO A 29 22.45 15.43 26.47
CA PRO A 29 21.49 15.20 25.42
C PRO A 29 20.22 14.53 25.99
N TRP A 30 19.07 15.14 25.75
CA TRP A 30 17.77 14.63 26.17
C TRP A 30 16.88 14.42 24.96
N VAL A 31 16.16 13.30 24.94
CA VAL A 31 15.11 13.07 23.95
C VAL A 31 13.80 13.59 24.52
N ALA A 32 13.33 14.73 24.01
CA ALA A 32 12.03 15.27 24.34
C ALA A 32 10.99 14.72 23.36
N THR A 33 9.93 14.10 23.88
CA THR A 33 8.79 13.64 23.08
C THR A 33 7.55 14.38 23.51
N LEU A 34 6.89 15.06 22.56
CA LEU A 34 5.66 15.79 22.77
C LEU A 34 4.53 15.12 22.00
N THR A 35 3.50 14.69 22.73
CA THR A 35 2.26 14.18 22.14
C THR A 35 1.14 15.18 22.40
N LEU A 36 0.63 15.76 21.33
CA LEU A 36 -0.49 16.70 21.36
C LEU A 36 -1.74 16.00 20.85
N LYS A 37 -2.81 16.03 21.65
CA LYS A 37 -4.11 15.43 21.30
C LYS A 37 -5.17 16.51 21.22
N SER A 38 -5.91 16.56 20.11
CA SER A 38 -7.07 17.41 19.89
C SER A 38 -8.21 16.56 19.33
N GLY A 39 -9.18 16.21 20.19
CA GLY A 39 -10.27 15.30 19.82
C GLY A 39 -9.75 13.95 19.33
N LEU A 40 -9.98 13.63 18.05
CA LEU A 40 -9.51 12.41 17.39
C LEU A 40 -8.12 12.54 16.75
N VAL A 41 -7.55 13.75 16.73
CA VAL A 41 -6.25 14.02 16.11
C VAL A 41 -5.15 13.92 17.16
N GLU A 42 -4.19 13.03 16.92
CA GLU A 42 -2.98 12.88 17.73
C GLU A 42 -1.76 13.19 16.88
N ARG A 43 -0.93 14.11 17.36
CA ARG A 43 0.34 14.48 16.73
C ARG A 43 1.45 14.26 17.74
N THR A 44 2.41 13.42 17.39
CA THR A 44 3.61 13.20 18.20
C THR A 44 4.81 13.75 17.45
N ALA A 45 5.68 14.44 18.16
CA ALA A 45 6.96 14.94 17.65
C ALA A 45 8.04 14.65 18.69
N SER A 46 9.24 14.35 18.21
CA SER A 46 10.40 14.07 19.07
C SER A 46 11.59 14.91 18.63
N ALA A 47 12.36 15.42 19.59
CA ALA A 47 13.56 16.21 19.33
C ALA A 47 14.64 15.87 20.34
N THR A 48 15.89 15.84 19.89
CA THR A 48 17.05 15.77 20.79
C THR A 48 17.43 17.18 21.19
N ILE A 49 17.21 17.54 22.45
CA ILE A 49 17.56 18.85 23.01
C ILE A 49 18.78 18.72 23.92
N MET A 50 19.61 19.75 23.94
CA MET A 50 20.79 19.83 24.81
C MET A 50 20.55 20.93 25.85
N PHE A 51 20.50 20.55 27.13
CA PHE A 51 20.42 21.52 28.21
C PHE A 51 21.85 21.97 28.59
N PRO A 52 22.17 23.28 28.45
CA PRO A 52 23.43 23.82 28.94
C PRO A 52 23.42 23.94 30.47
N ASP A 53 24.60 24.04 31.09
CA ASP A 53 24.75 24.19 32.55
C ASP A 53 24.07 25.46 33.11
N SER A 54 23.82 26.46 32.26
CA SER A 54 23.01 27.63 32.59
C SER A 54 22.44 28.28 31.33
N GLY A 55 21.27 28.90 31.46
CA GLY A 55 20.63 29.68 30.39
C GLY A 55 19.75 28.86 29.44
N ALA A 56 19.43 29.44 28.28
CA ALA A 56 18.56 28.83 27.28
C ALA A 56 19.38 28.08 26.22
N GLY A 57 18.99 26.82 25.93
CA GLY A 57 19.55 26.04 24.82
C GLY A 57 19.11 26.57 23.45
N ALA A 58 19.84 26.18 22.40
CA ALA A 58 19.46 26.52 21.03
C ALA A 58 18.14 25.82 20.63
N PRO A 59 17.27 26.49 19.84
CA PRO A 59 16.06 25.85 19.33
C PRO A 59 16.43 24.70 18.39
N VAL A 60 15.79 23.54 18.59
CA VAL A 60 15.98 22.35 17.75
C VAL A 60 14.69 22.07 16.99
N ALA A 61 14.80 21.78 15.69
CA ALA A 61 13.68 21.32 14.90
C ALA A 61 13.24 19.94 15.40
N ALA A 62 11.95 19.78 15.70
CA ALA A 62 11.40 18.49 16.10
C ALA A 62 11.07 17.65 14.86
N ASP A 63 11.45 16.38 14.92
CA ASP A 63 11.06 15.42 13.89
C ASP A 63 9.62 14.96 14.16
N PRO A 64 8.74 14.99 13.14
CA PRO A 64 7.42 14.41 13.27
C PRO A 64 7.59 12.92 13.54
N ALA A 65 7.05 12.43 14.65
CA ALA A 65 7.06 11.01 14.94
C ALA A 65 6.11 10.34 13.94
N SER A 66 6.68 9.83 12.85
CA SER A 66 5.94 8.97 11.93
C SER A 66 5.43 7.78 12.72
N PRO A 67 4.15 7.39 12.61
CA PRO A 67 3.63 6.21 13.30
C PRO A 67 4.32 4.96 12.74
N GLY A 68 5.46 4.58 13.33
CA GLY A 68 6.32 3.50 12.84
C GLY A 68 5.63 2.13 12.79
N TRP A 69 4.50 1.98 13.50
CA TRP A 69 3.64 0.79 13.48
C TRP A 69 2.84 0.62 12.18
N LEU A 70 2.60 1.68 11.41
CA LEU A 70 1.88 1.59 10.13
C LEU A 70 2.78 1.08 9.00
N TYR A 71 4.09 1.28 9.12
CA TYR A 71 5.06 0.85 8.11
C TYR A 71 5.05 -0.67 7.87
N PRO A 72 5.16 -1.54 8.90
CA PRO A 72 5.10 -2.99 8.69
C PRO A 72 3.71 -3.44 8.21
N LEU A 73 2.64 -2.76 8.62
CA LEU A 73 1.27 -3.06 8.17
C LEU A 73 1.10 -2.76 6.68
N ILE A 74 1.55 -1.60 6.21
CA ILE A 74 1.47 -1.19 4.80
C ILE A 74 2.32 -2.12 3.93
N VAL A 75 3.55 -2.44 4.36
CA VAL A 75 4.42 -3.38 3.64
C VAL A 75 3.80 -4.78 3.58
N GLY A 76 3.22 -5.26 4.69
CA GLY A 76 2.54 -6.57 4.73
C GLY A 76 1.33 -6.64 3.81
N VAL A 77 0.47 -5.61 3.81
CA VAL A 77 -0.70 -5.54 2.93
C VAL A 77 -0.30 -5.44 1.46
N ALA A 78 0.69 -4.58 1.14
CA ALA A 78 1.19 -4.45 -0.23
C ALA A 78 1.76 -5.78 -0.76
N GLY A 79 2.52 -6.51 0.07
CA GLY A 79 3.04 -7.83 -0.29
C GLY A 79 1.92 -8.85 -0.56
N LEU A 80 0.87 -8.87 0.26
CA LEU A 80 -0.28 -9.76 0.06
C LEU A 80 -1.04 -9.45 -1.24
N VAL A 81 -1.27 -8.16 -1.54
CA VAL A 81 -1.94 -7.74 -2.78
C VAL A 81 -1.16 -8.18 -4.01
N ILE A 82 0.17 -7.97 -4.01
CA ILE A 82 1.04 -8.39 -5.13
C ILE A 82 0.97 -9.91 -5.31
N LEU A 83 1.05 -10.68 -4.22
CA LEU A 83 0.97 -12.15 -4.28
C LEU A 83 -0.35 -12.64 -4.88
N LEU A 84 -1.48 -12.06 -4.46
CA LEU A 84 -2.80 -12.39 -5.00
C LEU A 84 -2.92 -12.03 -6.48
N LEU A 85 -2.33 -10.90 -6.89
CA LEU A 85 -2.32 -10.47 -8.29
C LEU A 85 -1.54 -11.44 -9.18
N LEU A 86 -0.35 -11.87 -8.72
CA LEU A 86 0.46 -12.86 -9.42
C LEU A 86 -0.25 -14.21 -9.53
N LEU A 87 -0.90 -14.65 -8.44
CA LEU A 87 -1.67 -15.90 -8.45
C LEU A 87 -2.87 -15.82 -9.40
N ALA A 88 -3.58 -14.70 -9.42
CA ALA A 88 -4.70 -14.47 -10.33
C ALA A 88 -4.26 -14.50 -11.80
N ILE A 89 -3.14 -13.83 -12.13
CA ILE A 89 -2.55 -13.84 -13.47
C ILE A 89 -2.15 -15.27 -13.86
N LEU A 90 -1.47 -16.00 -12.97
CA LEU A 90 -1.04 -17.37 -13.23
C LEU A 90 -2.24 -18.28 -13.52
N LEU A 91 -3.29 -18.23 -12.70
CA LEU A 91 -4.51 -19.00 -12.90
C LEU A 91 -5.24 -18.62 -14.19
N PHE A 92 -5.27 -17.33 -14.53
CA PHE A 92 -5.87 -16.85 -15.77
C PHE A 92 -5.14 -17.38 -17.01
N VAL A 93 -3.81 -17.37 -17.00
CA VAL A 93 -2.98 -17.91 -18.09
C VAL A 93 -3.18 -19.43 -18.21
N LEU A 94 -3.20 -20.15 -17.09
CA LEU A 94 -3.42 -21.60 -17.08
C LEU A 94 -4.81 -21.99 -17.59
N ARG A 95 -5.86 -21.24 -17.22
CA ARG A 95 -7.22 -21.46 -17.74
C ARG A 95 -7.29 -21.23 -19.24
N ARG A 96 -6.74 -20.10 -19.72
CA ARG A 96 -6.74 -19.75 -21.13
C ARG A 96 -5.97 -20.73 -22.02
N ARG A 97 -5.08 -21.56 -21.45
CA ARG A 97 -4.40 -22.63 -22.19
C ARG A 97 -5.27 -23.88 -22.37
N ARG A 98 -6.22 -24.14 -21.48
CA ARG A 98 -7.13 -25.30 -21.57
C ARG A 98 -8.27 -25.08 -22.55
N ASP A 99 -8.70 -23.84 -22.74
CA ASP A 99 -9.78 -23.49 -23.68
C ASP A 99 -9.34 -23.50 -25.17
N ARG A 100 -8.17 -24.08 -25.51
CA ARG A 100 -7.64 -24.16 -26.88
C ARG A 100 -7.54 -25.57 -27.44
N GLU A 101 -7.99 -26.60 -26.72
CA GLU A 101 -7.87 -28.00 -27.14
C GLU A 101 -9.21 -28.65 -27.60
N GLU A 102 -10.28 -27.86 -27.81
CA GLU A 102 -11.62 -28.40 -28.13
C GLU A 102 -12.19 -28.00 -29.51
N ASP A 103 -11.37 -27.50 -30.45
CA ASP A 103 -11.85 -27.00 -31.75
C ASP A 103 -11.24 -27.72 -32.98
N ASP A 104 -10.67 -28.92 -32.81
CA ASP A 104 -10.05 -29.72 -33.90
C ASP A 104 -10.81 -31.02 -34.24
N ASP A 105 -11.99 -31.27 -33.66
CA ASP A 105 -12.78 -32.50 -33.91
C ASP A 105 -13.95 -32.33 -34.91
N ASP A 106 -14.21 -31.13 -35.46
CA ASP A 106 -15.21 -30.96 -36.53
C ASP A 106 -14.58 -31.19 -37.92
N MET A 107 -14.30 -32.46 -38.18
CA MET A 107 -13.80 -32.97 -39.44
C MET A 107 -14.97 -33.08 -40.46
N PRO A 108 -14.97 -32.36 -41.59
CA PRO A 108 -15.81 -32.77 -42.72
C PRO A 108 -15.24 -34.08 -43.28
N GLY A 109 -15.99 -35.17 -43.07
CA GLY A 109 -15.64 -36.52 -43.50
C GLY A 109 -15.36 -36.68 -45.00
N PRO A 110 -14.76 -37.82 -45.40
CA PRO A 110 -14.34 -38.05 -46.77
C PRO A 110 -15.54 -38.01 -47.72
N VAL A 111 -15.42 -37.17 -48.76
CA VAL A 111 -16.42 -37.03 -49.81
C VAL A 111 -16.62 -38.38 -50.48
N ASP A 112 -17.77 -39.01 -50.20
CA ASP A 112 -18.21 -40.24 -50.85
C ASP A 112 -18.63 -39.93 -52.29
N LEU A 113 -17.70 -40.14 -53.23
CA LEU A 113 -17.95 -40.06 -54.68
C LEU A 113 -18.60 -41.33 -55.25
N SER A 114 -19.26 -42.14 -54.42
CA SER A 114 -19.85 -43.40 -54.86
C SER A 114 -21.38 -43.35 -54.89
N ARG A 115 -21.94 -42.60 -55.84
CA ARG A 115 -23.36 -42.74 -56.21
C ARG A 115 -23.58 -42.56 -57.71
N GLY A 116 -23.91 -43.67 -58.39
CA GLY A 116 -24.65 -43.63 -59.66
C GLY A 116 -23.97 -44.31 -60.84
N SER A 117 -23.85 -45.63 -60.78
CA SER A 117 -23.54 -46.49 -61.92
C SER A 117 -24.77 -46.69 -62.84
N ARG A 118 -24.52 -46.82 -64.16
CA ARG A 118 -25.19 -47.66 -65.19
C ARG A 118 -26.00 -47.01 -66.35
N ARG A 119 -25.32 -46.99 -67.51
CA ARG A 119 -25.51 -47.84 -68.73
C ARG A 119 -26.73 -47.57 -69.66
N PRO A 120 -26.77 -48.14 -70.89
CA PRO A 120 -25.89 -47.98 -72.06
C PRO A 120 -26.72 -47.67 -73.35
N ASP A 121 -26.08 -47.56 -74.52
CA ASP A 121 -26.48 -48.21 -75.80
C ASP A 121 -26.27 -47.39 -77.09
N THR A 122 -25.56 -48.06 -78.01
CA THR A 122 -25.71 -48.13 -79.47
C THR A 122 -25.34 -46.95 -80.40
N VAL A 123 -24.20 -47.14 -81.07
CA VAL A 123 -23.89 -46.88 -82.51
C VAL A 123 -25.01 -47.51 -83.38
N PRO A 124 -25.54 -46.95 -84.52
CA PRO A 124 -24.78 -46.59 -85.73
C PRO A 124 -25.35 -45.49 -86.68
N ALA A 125 -24.52 -45.02 -87.62
CA ALA A 125 -24.70 -45.04 -89.09
C ALA A 125 -23.69 -44.08 -89.76
#